data_AF-A0AAW4WTK1-F1
#
_entry.id   AF-A0AAW4WTK1-F1
#
_cell.length_a   1.000
_cell.length_b   1.000
_cell.length_c   1.000
_cell.angle_alpha   90.00
_cell.angle_beta   90.00
_cell.angle_gamma   90.00
#
_symmetry.space_group_name_H-M   'P 1'
#
loop_
_entity.id
_entity.type
_entity.pdbx_description
1 polymer ?
#
loop_
_entity_poly.entity_id
_entity_poly.type
_entity_poly.pdbx_seq_one_letter_code
_entity_poly.pdbx_strand_id
1 'polypeptide(L)'
;QCQNCFFVYPIIDCNLKNLCNKHYGQRMLSITYEISKKLYPNKPLYLEVRTWNIRAIKCYQKAGFRIDGQAYELTTGIGTGTFYRMIRE
;
A
#
# COMPACT_ATOMS: atom_id res chain seq x y z
N GLN A 1 1.43 20.19 -2.02
CA GLN A 1 0.60 19.99 -3.22
C GLN A 1 1.15 18.78 -3.97
N CYS A 2 0.54 17.60 -3.80
CA CYS A 2 0.86 16.41 -4.60
C CYS A 2 -0.40 16.00 -5.36
N GLN A 3 -0.65 16.72 -6.45
CA GLN A 3 -1.66 16.36 -7.44
C GLN A 3 -1.07 15.22 -8.30
N ASN A 4 -1.79 14.10 -8.44
CA ASN A 4 -1.52 12.95 -9.33
C ASN A 4 -0.93 11.65 -8.75
N CYS A 5 -0.91 11.48 -7.44
CA CYS A 5 -0.53 10.19 -6.85
C CYS A 5 -1.79 9.44 -6.43
N PHE A 6 -2.10 8.33 -7.09
CA PHE A 6 -3.13 7.38 -6.64
C PHE A 6 -2.66 6.77 -5.31
N PHE A 7 -2.83 7.52 -4.21
CA PHE A 7 -2.85 6.96 -2.88
C PHE A 7 -4.08 6.07 -2.84
N VAL A 8 -3.89 4.80 -3.18
CA VAL A 8 -4.81 3.81 -2.64
C VAL A 8 -4.58 3.93 -1.14
N TYR A 9 -5.55 4.48 -0.43
CA TYR A 9 -5.75 4.20 0.97
C TYR A 9 -6.49 2.86 1.01
N PRO A 10 -5.90 1.66 0.82
CA PRO A 10 -6.46 0.53 1.50
C PRO A 10 -5.84 0.57 2.89
N ILE A 11 -6.29 1.54 3.70
CA ILE A 11 -6.57 1.26 5.11
C ILE A 11 -7.84 0.40 5.13
N ILE A 12 -7.89 -0.65 4.30
CA ILE A 12 -8.73 -1.80 4.57
C ILE A 12 -7.86 -2.61 5.49
N ASP A 13 -7.98 -2.13 6.70
CA ASP A 13 -7.07 -2.27 7.79
C ASP A 13 -6.77 -3.75 7.99
N CYS A 14 -5.49 -4.13 7.83
CA CYS A 14 -4.99 -5.34 8.49
C CYS A 14 -5.13 -5.24 10.03
N ASN A 15 -5.62 -4.11 10.58
CA ASN A 15 -6.09 -3.98 11.96
C ASN A 15 -7.61 -4.18 12.15
N LEU A 16 -8.43 -4.40 11.12
CA LEU A 16 -9.81 -4.82 11.33
C LEU A 16 -9.80 -6.31 11.71
N LYS A 17 -9.62 -6.56 13.01
CA LYS A 17 -9.41 -7.87 13.64
C LYS A 17 -10.42 -8.95 13.19
N ASN A 18 -11.61 -8.53 12.70
CA ASN A 18 -12.70 -9.40 12.27
C ASN A 18 -12.69 -9.80 10.77
N LEU A 19 -11.80 -9.24 9.95
CA LEU A 19 -11.70 -9.56 8.51
C LEU A 19 -10.35 -10.15 8.09
N CYS A 20 -9.41 -10.29 9.04
CA CYS A 20 -8.18 -11.06 8.83
C CYS A 20 -8.51 -12.53 8.46
N ASN A 21 -7.64 -13.16 7.65
CA ASN A 21 -7.73 -14.54 7.16
C ASN A 21 -8.85 -14.88 6.16
N LYS A 22 -9.57 -13.89 5.62
CA LYS A 22 -10.59 -14.11 4.59
C LYS A 22 -10.16 -13.74 3.16
N HIS A 23 -8.85 -13.52 2.92
CA HIS A 23 -8.27 -13.16 1.62
C HIS A 23 -8.80 -11.87 0.96
N TYR A 24 -9.65 -11.08 1.65
CA TYR A 24 -10.20 -9.84 1.12
C TYR A 24 -9.13 -8.81 0.76
N GLY A 25 -8.09 -8.66 1.60
CA GLY A 25 -7.00 -7.71 1.34
C GLY A 25 -6.30 -7.96 0.01
N GLN A 26 -5.99 -9.23 -0.31
CA GLN A 26 -5.39 -9.60 -1.58
C GLN A 26 -6.35 -9.40 -2.75
N ARG A 27 -7.62 -9.77 -2.59
CA ARG A 27 -8.64 -9.63 -3.64
C ARG A 27 -8.90 -8.16 -3.97
N MET A 28 -9.01 -7.31 -2.96
CA MET A 28 -9.17 -5.87 -3.14
C MET A 28 -7.94 -5.26 -3.80
N LEU A 29 -6.73 -5.59 -3.34
CA LEU A 29 -5.49 -5.12 -3.99
C LEU A 29 -5.42 -5.56 -5.46
N SER A 30 -5.83 -6.78 -5.77
CA SER A 30 -5.87 -7.28 -7.16
C SER A 30 -6.87 -6.49 -7.99
N ILE A 31 -8.09 -6.27 -7.50
CA ILE A 31 -9.12 -5.50 -8.21
C ILE A 31 -8.64 -4.05 -8.43
N THR A 32 -8.07 -3.42 -7.40
CA THR A 32 -7.54 -2.07 -7.49
C THR A 32 -6.39 -1.99 -8.50
N TYR A 33 -5.50 -2.98 -8.54
CA TYR A 33 -4.43 -3.05 -9.53
C TYR A 33 -4.98 -3.17 -10.96
N GLU A 34 -5.96 -4.04 -11.19
CA GLU A 34 -6.63 -4.17 -12.50
C GLU A 34 -7.29 -2.86 -12.94
N ILE A 35 -7.99 -2.18 -12.02
CA ILE A 35 -8.60 -0.88 -12.29
C ILE A 35 -7.52 0.16 -12.59
N SER A 36 -6.44 0.20 -11.80
CA SER A 36 -5.33 1.11 -12.01
C SER A 36 -4.65 0.91 -13.37
N LYS A 37 -4.41 -0.34 -13.79
CA LYS A 37 -3.85 -0.63 -15.12
C LYS A 37 -4.80 -0.23 -16.26
N LYS A 38 -6.10 -0.41 -16.08
CA LYS A 38 -7.10 0.03 -17.08
C LYS A 38 -7.16 1.54 -17.21
N LEU A 39 -7.13 2.27 -16.10
CA LEU A 39 -7.23 3.73 -16.09
C LEU A 39 -5.91 4.43 -16.41
N TYR A 40 -4.79 3.86 -15.96
CA TYR A 40 -3.45 4.44 -16.05
C TYR A 40 -2.41 3.37 -16.38
N PRO A 41 -2.40 2.84 -17.60
CA PRO A 41 -1.51 1.74 -17.99
C PRO A 41 -0.02 2.08 -17.86
N ASN A 42 0.33 3.36 -17.98
CA ASN A 42 1.71 3.84 -17.96
C ASN A 42 2.17 4.30 -16.56
N LYS A 43 1.34 4.14 -15.52
CA LYS A 43 1.69 4.57 -14.16
C LYS A 43 1.84 3.36 -13.24
N PRO A 44 3.02 3.17 -12.61
CA PRO A 44 3.20 2.11 -11.64
C PRO A 44 2.33 2.37 -10.41
N LEU A 45 1.78 1.30 -9.84
CA LEU A 45 0.99 1.39 -8.62
C LEU A 45 1.97 1.37 -7.44
N TYR A 46 1.82 2.31 -6.51
CA TYR A 46 2.62 2.34 -5.30
C TYR A 46 1.77 2.66 -4.07
N LEU A 47 2.28 2.27 -2.91
CA LEU A 47 1.70 2.52 -1.61
C LEU A 47 2.78 2.85 -0.59
N GLU A 48 2.37 3.52 0.49
CA GLU A 48 3.24 3.86 1.61
C GLU A 48 2.77 3.08 2.84
N VAL A 49 3.69 2.39 3.51
CA VAL A 49 3.40 1.58 4.69
C VAL A 49 4.37 1.92 5.81
N ARG A 50 3.87 2.08 7.05
CA ARG A 50 4.74 2.32 8.21
C ARG A 50 5.66 1.12 8.43
N THR A 51 6.94 1.39 8.68
CA THR A 51 7.97 0.33 8.83
C THR A 51 7.67 -0.66 9.97
N TRP A 52 6.98 -0.20 11.01
CA TRP A 52 6.60 -1.04 12.15
C TRP A 52 5.44 -2.02 11.83
N ASN A 53 4.67 -1.80 10.76
CA ASN A 53 3.53 -2.65 10.41
C ASN A 53 3.98 -3.83 9.53
N ILE A 54 4.76 -4.73 10.13
CA ILE A 54 5.31 -5.92 9.45
C ILE A 54 4.20 -6.81 8.84
N ARG A 55 3.01 -6.85 9.45
CA ARG A 55 1.87 -7.62 8.93
C ARG A 55 1.39 -7.07 7.59
N ALA A 56 1.22 -5.76 7.48
CA ALA A 56 0.83 -5.11 6.23
C ALA A 56 1.92 -5.28 5.16
N ILE A 57 3.20 -5.08 5.52
CA ILE A 57 4.34 -5.28 4.61
C ILE A 57 4.32 -6.69 4.00
N LYS A 58 4.18 -7.73 4.83
CA LYS A 58 4.09 -9.12 4.34
C LYS A 58 2.86 -9.37 3.47
N CYS A 59 1.73 -8.72 3.76
CA CYS A 59 0.52 -8.83 2.93
C CYS A 59 0.74 -8.24 1.54
N TYR A 60 1.33 -7.04 1.47
CA TYR A 60 1.65 -6.37 0.20
C TYR A 60 2.71 -7.14 -0.58
N GLN A 61 3.74 -7.68 0.09
CA GLN A 61 4.74 -8.58 -0.54
C GLN A 61 4.08 -9.79 -1.19
N LYS A 62 3.14 -10.47 -0.50
CA LYS A 62 2.37 -11.59 -1.06
C LYS A 62 1.48 -11.17 -2.23
N ALA A 63 1.03 -9.92 -2.26
CA ALA A 63 0.24 -9.36 -3.36
C ALA A 63 1.10 -8.85 -4.54
N GLY A 64 2.42 -9.07 -4.50
CA GLY A 64 3.35 -8.71 -5.58
C GLY A 64 4.01 -7.35 -5.45
N PHE A 65 3.78 -6.61 -4.35
CA PHE A 65 4.48 -5.36 -4.10
C PHE A 65 5.89 -5.60 -3.58
N ARG A 66 6.82 -4.72 -3.93
CA ARG A 66 8.22 -4.74 -3.49
C ARG A 66 8.57 -3.41 -2.85
N ILE A 67 9.43 -3.44 -1.84
CA ILE A 67 9.93 -2.20 -1.24
C ILE A 67 10.81 -1.49 -2.27
N ASP A 68 10.50 -0.22 -2.52
CA ASP A 68 11.22 0.66 -3.43
C ASP A 68 12.07 1.63 -2.62
N GLY A 69 13.38 1.46 -2.69
CA GLY A 69 14.35 2.29 -1.98
C GLY A 69 14.40 2.07 -0.46
N GLN A 70 14.90 3.09 0.24
CA GLN A 70 15.06 3.07 1.69
C GLN A 70 13.82 3.61 2.42
N ALA A 71 13.71 3.27 3.70
CA ALA A 71 12.69 3.86 4.55
C ALA A 71 12.93 5.38 4.66
N TYR A 72 11.86 6.16 4.64
CA TYR A 72 11.93 7.62 4.76
C TYR A 72 10.99 8.10 5.86
N GLU A 73 11.33 9.24 6.44
CA GLU A 73 10.51 9.87 7.46
C GLU A 73 9.47 10.78 6.84
N LEU A 74 8.22 10.63 7.27
CA LEU A 74 7.13 11.50 6.94
C LEU A 74 6.53 12.04 8.24
N THR A 75 6.44 13.37 8.31
CA THR A 75 5.67 14.04 9.35
C THR A 75 4.21 14.09 8.92
N THR A 76 3.40 13.22 9.51
CA THR A 76 1.93 13.29 9.33
C THR A 76 1.34 14.16 10.44
N GLY A 77 0.06 14.54 10.36
CA GLY A 77 -0.60 15.31 11.42
C GLY A 77 -0.67 14.61 12.79
N ILE A 78 -0.20 13.37 12.89
CA ILE A 78 -0.15 12.52 14.09
C ILE A 78 1.31 12.40 14.62
N GLY A 79 2.28 13.01 13.95
CA GLY A 79 3.70 12.99 14.30
C GLY A 79 4.59 12.41 13.20
N THR A 80 5.91 12.45 13.45
CA THR A 80 6.92 11.86 12.57
C THR A 80 6.89 10.34 12.66
N GLY A 81 6.91 9.67 11.51
CA GLY A 81 7.08 8.23 11.45
C GLY A 81 7.83 7.79 10.21
N THR A 82 8.38 6.58 10.28
CA THR A 82 9.13 5.99 9.18
C THR A 82 8.21 5.14 8.29
N PHE A 83 8.33 5.32 6.98
CA PHE A 83 7.53 4.63 5.98
C PHE A 83 8.43 3.96 4.93
N TYR A 84 7.97 2.82 4.43
CA TYR A 84 8.45 2.24 3.18
C TYR A 84 7.52 2.63 2.05
N ARG A 85 8.10 2.98 0.91
CA ARG A 85 7.39 2.97 -0.36
C ARG A 85 7.41 1.54 -0.90
N MET A 86 6.26 1.03 -1.32
CA MET A 86 6.19 -0.25 -2.00
C MET A 86 5.52 -0.09 -3.36
N ILE A 87 6.13 -0.65 -4.40
CA ILE A 87 5.68 -0.55 -5.80
C ILE A 87 5.25 -1.92 -6.33
N ARG A 88 4.34 -1.92 -7.29
CA ARG A 88 3.96 -3.09 -8.08
C ARG A 88 3.82 -2.70 -9.55
N GLU A 89 4.57 -3.41 -10.40
CA GLU A 89 4.57 -3.27 -11.87
C GLU A 89 3.56 -4.22 -12.54
#